data_AF-A0A3C0T2J3-F1
#
_entry.id   AF-A0A3C0T2J3-F1
#
_cell.length_a   1.000
_cell.length_b   1.000
_cell.length_c   1.000
_cell.angle_alpha   90.00
_cell.angle_beta   90.00
_cell.angle_gamma   90.00
#
_symmetry.space_group_name_H-M   'P 1'
#
loop_
_entity.id
_entity.type
_entity.pdbx_description
1 polymer ?
#
loop_
_entity_poly.entity_id
_entity_poly.type
_entity_poly.pdbx_seq_one_letter_code
_entity_poly.pdbx_strand_id
1 'polypeptide(L)'
;MAGASLVGVCTHGHMKGLGAYTSLIENISKVLDANGWSSLDEVRGLTLKRIAERAANGKTAVVEPQVPLVNHGDCILCKKCEQVCVYDAIVIEDKVQISADRCYGCGLCVSICPTDAMSQSYY
;
A
#
# COMPACT_ATOMS: atom_id res chain seq x y z
N MET A 1 -12.94 7.74 3.74
CA MET A 1 -12.86 6.95 2.49
C MET A 1 -13.31 5.50 2.63
N ALA A 2 -12.73 4.70 3.54
CA ALA A 2 -13.05 3.27 3.65
C ALA A 2 -14.48 2.93 4.11
N GLY A 3 -15.17 3.86 4.78
CA GLY A 3 -16.58 3.68 5.21
C GLY A 3 -16.86 4.02 6.67
N ALA A 4 -15.83 4.21 7.49
CA ALA A 4 -15.99 4.56 8.91
C ALA A 4 -16.68 5.93 9.12
N SER A 5 -17.51 6.00 10.16
CA SER A 5 -18.16 7.25 10.61
C SER A 5 -17.39 7.95 11.73
N LEU A 6 -16.52 7.23 12.44
CA LEU A 6 -15.66 7.73 13.50
C LEU A 6 -14.27 7.09 13.39
N VAL A 7 -13.22 7.84 13.75
CA VAL A 7 -11.85 7.33 13.87
C VAL A 7 -11.32 7.68 15.24
N GLY A 8 -11.01 6.66 16.05
CA GLY A 8 -10.34 6.84 17.34
C GLY A 8 -8.84 7.01 17.16
N VAL A 9 -8.23 7.95 17.89
CA VAL A 9 -6.79 8.22 17.83
C VAL A 9 -6.24 8.32 19.25
N CYS A 10 -5.47 7.32 19.68
CA CYS A 10 -4.87 7.29 21.03
C CYS A 10 -3.36 7.59 21.01
N THR A 11 -2.60 6.83 20.22
CA THR A 11 -1.13 6.87 20.22
C THR A 11 -0.59 8.24 19.81
N HIS A 12 -1.25 8.91 18.87
CA HIS A 12 -0.84 10.25 18.45
C HIS A 12 -1.00 11.29 19.56
N GLY A 13 -2.11 11.23 20.31
CA GLY A 13 -2.35 12.10 21.47
C GLY A 13 -1.37 11.84 22.61
N HIS A 14 -1.04 10.58 22.90
CA HIS A 14 -0.01 10.25 23.90
C HIS A 14 1.37 10.79 23.53
N MET A 15 1.74 10.74 22.24
CA MET A 15 3.08 11.17 21.79
C MET A 15 3.20 12.69 21.58
N LYS A 16 2.12 13.37 21.19
CA LYS A 16 2.15 14.77 20.74
C LYS A 16 1.31 15.71 21.60
N GLY A 17 0.63 15.19 22.63
CA GLY A 17 -0.27 15.95 23.49
C GLY A 17 -1.60 16.30 22.80
N LEU A 18 -2.45 17.04 23.52
CA LEU A 18 -3.81 17.36 23.05
C LEU A 18 -3.86 18.25 21.80
N GLY A 19 -2.85 19.12 21.59
CA GLY A 19 -2.78 19.98 20.40
C GLY A 19 -2.69 19.21 19.08
N ALA A 20 -2.29 17.93 19.14
CA ALA A 20 -2.27 17.04 17.99
C ALA A 20 -3.65 16.82 17.37
N TYR A 21 -4.72 16.86 18.18
CA TYR A 21 -6.09 16.74 17.68
C TYR A 21 -6.51 17.98 16.87
N THR A 22 -6.08 19.17 17.28
CA THR A 22 -6.34 20.41 16.52
C THR A 22 -5.71 20.33 15.13
N SER A 23 -4.43 19.95 15.04
CA SER A 23 -3.75 19.79 13.75
C SER A 23 -4.38 18.70 12.89
N LEU A 24 -4.87 17.60 13.48
CA LEU A 24 -5.60 16.56 12.75
C LEU A 24 -6.89 17.12 12.12
N ILE A 25 -7.68 17.88 12.89
CA ILE A 25 -8.93 18.49 12.39
C ILE A 25 -8.63 19.49 11.26
N GLU A 26 -7.65 20.38 11.45
CA GLU A 26 -7.24 21.36 10.42
C GLU A 26 -6.79 20.67 9.12
N ASN A 27 -6.01 19.59 9.24
CA ASN A 27 -5.54 18.86 8.07
C ASN A 27 -6.68 18.15 7.34
N ILE A 28 -7.69 17.63 8.05
CA ILE A 28 -8.89 17.06 7.43
C ILE A 28 -9.63 18.14 6.64
N SER A 29 -9.84 19.33 7.21
CA SER A 29 -10.48 20.44 6.50
C SER A 29 -9.72 20.82 5.22
N LYS A 30 -8.38 20.95 5.31
CA LYS A 30 -7.54 21.23 4.13
C LYS A 30 -7.67 20.16 3.04
N VAL A 31 -7.78 18.89 3.42
CA VAL A 31 -7.96 17.79 2.46
C VAL A 31 -9.34 17.87 1.80
N LEU A 32 -10.39 18.21 2.55
CA LEU A 32 -11.73 18.43 1.99
C LEU A 32 -11.70 19.57 0.97
N ASP A 33 -11.15 20.72 1.35
CA ASP A 33 -11.05 21.90 0.48
C ASP A 33 -10.24 21.61 -0.80
N ALA A 34 -9.09 20.94 -0.65
CA ALA A 34 -8.21 20.61 -1.77
C ALA A 34 -8.86 19.67 -2.81
N ASN A 35 -9.83 18.87 -2.39
CA ASN A 35 -10.57 17.97 -3.27
C ASN A 35 -11.97 18.51 -3.66
N GLY A 36 -12.33 19.71 -3.19
CA GLY A 36 -13.63 20.33 -3.46
C GLY A 36 -14.81 19.62 -2.79
N TRP A 37 -14.58 18.91 -1.69
CA TRP A 37 -15.64 18.21 -0.95
C TRP A 37 -16.24 19.10 0.12
N SER A 38 -17.57 19.23 0.12
CA SER A 38 -18.27 20.10 1.08
C SER A 38 -18.58 19.42 2.41
N SER A 39 -18.52 18.08 2.45
CA SER A 39 -18.84 17.29 3.63
C SER A 39 -18.04 15.98 3.72
N LEU A 40 -17.89 15.45 4.93
CA LEU A 40 -17.30 14.12 5.16
C LEU A 40 -18.15 12.98 4.59
N ASP A 41 -19.46 13.20 4.41
CA ASP A 41 -20.38 12.21 3.84
C ASP A 41 -20.08 11.94 2.35
N GLU A 42 -19.61 12.94 1.60
CA GLU A 42 -19.16 12.75 0.21
C GLU A 42 -17.96 11.79 0.09
N VAL A 43 -17.15 11.72 1.15
CA VAL A 43 -15.92 10.93 1.20
C VAL A 43 -16.14 9.56 1.85
N ARG A 44 -17.20 9.39 2.64
CA ARG A 44 -17.47 8.13 3.34
C ARG A 44 -17.87 7.05 2.34
N GLY A 45 -17.12 5.93 2.35
CA GLY A 45 -17.37 4.80 1.45
C GLY A 45 -16.92 5.00 0.01
N LEU A 46 -16.24 6.09 -0.34
CA LEU A 46 -15.72 6.31 -1.70
C LEU A 46 -14.84 5.15 -2.18
N THR A 47 -14.04 4.56 -1.28
CA THR A 47 -13.22 3.38 -1.58
C THR A 47 -14.08 2.18 -1.96
N LEU A 48 -15.22 1.97 -1.30
CA LEU A 48 -16.13 0.86 -1.58
C LEU A 48 -16.77 1.00 -2.97
N LYS A 49 -17.18 2.22 -3.34
CA LYS A 49 -17.68 2.53 -4.69
C LYS A 49 -16.61 2.20 -5.74
N ARG A 50 -15.38 2.65 -5.52
CA ARG A 50 -14.25 2.39 -6.42
C ARG A 50 -13.90 0.89 -6.53
N ILE A 51 -14.03 0.12 -5.44
CA ILE A 51 -13.85 -1.34 -5.48
C ILE A 51 -14.93 -1.98 -6.35
N ALA A 52 -16.20 -1.61 -6.17
CA ALA A 52 -17.30 -2.12 -6.98
C ALA A 52 -17.15 -1.76 -8.47
N GLU A 53 -16.77 -0.51 -8.77
CA GLU A 53 -16.45 -0.06 -10.14
C GLU A 53 -15.33 -0.89 -10.77
N ARG A 54 -14.26 -1.17 -10.03
CA ARG A 54 -13.14 -1.99 -10.53
C ARG A 54 -13.57 -3.43 -10.78
N ALA A 55 -14.33 -4.03 -9.87
CA ALA A 55 -14.87 -5.38 -10.04
C ALA A 55 -15.77 -5.47 -11.29
N ALA A 56 -16.63 -4.47 -11.54
CA ALA A 56 -17.46 -4.40 -12.74
C ALA A 56 -16.65 -4.31 -14.04
N ASN A 57 -15.43 -3.76 -13.98
CA ASN A 57 -14.49 -3.69 -15.10
C ASN A 57 -13.52 -4.87 -15.16
N GLY A 58 -13.80 -5.98 -14.45
CA GLY A 58 -12.95 -7.17 -14.42
C GLY A 58 -11.64 -7.00 -13.64
N LYS A 59 -11.46 -5.90 -12.90
CA LYS A 59 -10.29 -5.62 -12.05
C LYS A 59 -10.61 -5.95 -10.60
N THR A 60 -10.94 -7.21 -10.34
CA THR A 60 -11.18 -7.68 -8.97
C THR A 60 -9.85 -7.86 -8.25
N ALA A 61 -9.76 -7.39 -7.00
CA ALA A 61 -8.53 -7.53 -6.24
C ALA A 61 -8.17 -9.01 -6.05
N VAL A 62 -6.92 -9.36 -6.37
CA VAL A 62 -6.40 -10.71 -6.12
C VAL A 62 -6.22 -10.88 -4.61
N VAL A 63 -6.80 -11.92 -4.03
CA VAL A 63 -6.75 -12.18 -2.58
C VAL A 63 -5.69 -13.21 -2.22
N GLU A 64 -5.22 -13.96 -3.21
CA GLU A 64 -4.13 -14.92 -3.12
C GLU A 64 -2.76 -14.21 -3.23
N PRO A 65 -1.76 -14.62 -2.45
CA PRO A 65 -0.39 -14.12 -2.60
C PRO A 65 0.11 -14.22 -4.05
N GLN A 66 0.46 -13.08 -4.65
CA GLN A 66 1.06 -13.02 -5.97
C GLN A 66 2.57 -12.85 -5.84
N VAL A 67 3.32 -13.78 -6.41
CA VAL A 67 4.78 -13.66 -6.52
C VAL A 67 5.10 -12.52 -7.50
N PRO A 68 5.98 -11.57 -7.14
CA PRO A 68 6.32 -10.47 -8.02
C PRO A 68 7.12 -10.95 -9.23
N LEU A 69 6.86 -10.35 -10.38
CA LEU A 69 7.63 -10.53 -11.60
C LEU A 69 8.93 -9.75 -11.52
N VAL A 70 10.03 -10.34 -11.97
CA VAL A 70 11.35 -9.71 -11.98
C VAL A 70 11.84 -9.54 -13.41
N ASN A 71 12.15 -8.30 -13.81
CA ASN A 71 12.91 -8.02 -15.00
C ASN A 71 14.40 -8.11 -14.69
N HIS A 72 15.03 -9.22 -15.08
CA HIS A 72 16.45 -9.42 -14.84
C HIS A 72 17.36 -8.47 -15.64
N GLY A 73 16.87 -7.86 -16.73
CA GLY A 73 17.64 -6.89 -17.52
C GLY A 73 17.87 -5.56 -16.78
N ASP A 74 16.90 -5.15 -15.96
CA ASP A 74 16.96 -3.91 -15.17
C ASP A 74 17.47 -4.15 -13.74
N CYS A 75 17.71 -5.42 -13.38
CA CYS A 75 18.15 -5.81 -12.05
C CYS A 75 19.66 -5.61 -11.90
N ILE A 76 20.06 -4.80 -10.93
CA ILE A 76 21.48 -4.53 -10.61
C ILE A 76 22.03 -5.36 -9.45
N LEU A 77 21.32 -6.43 -9.04
CA LEU A 77 21.70 -7.34 -7.94
C LEU A 77 22.06 -6.65 -6.61
N CYS A 78 21.40 -5.53 -6.28
CA CYS A 78 21.74 -4.74 -5.10
C CYS A 78 21.29 -5.32 -3.74
N LYS A 79 20.64 -6.49 -3.73
CA LYS A 79 20.19 -7.24 -2.54
C LYS A 79 19.19 -6.56 -1.61
N LYS A 80 18.68 -5.37 -1.95
CA LYS A 80 17.64 -4.69 -1.13
C LYS A 80 16.36 -5.52 -0.98
N CYS A 81 15.90 -6.16 -2.06
CA CYS A 81 14.69 -6.98 -2.01
C CYS A 81 14.85 -8.24 -1.15
N GLU A 82 16.03 -8.85 -1.14
CA GLU A 82 16.39 -9.94 -0.22
C GLU A 82 16.39 -9.45 1.24
N GLN A 83 17.05 -8.32 1.52
CA GLN A 83 17.15 -7.75 2.88
C GLN A 83 15.81 -7.39 3.53
N VAL A 84 14.84 -6.89 2.76
CA VAL A 84 13.53 -6.49 3.31
C VAL A 84 12.53 -7.65 3.40
N CYS A 85 12.86 -8.82 2.87
CA CYS A 85 11.94 -9.95 2.84
C CYS A 85 11.89 -10.63 4.21
N VAL A 86 10.88 -10.28 5.02
CA VAL A 86 10.67 -10.87 6.35
C VAL A 86 10.32 -12.37 6.36
N TYR A 87 10.07 -12.94 5.18
CA TYR A 87 9.72 -14.35 4.99
C TYR A 87 10.87 -15.19 4.43
N ASP A 88 12.05 -14.58 4.24
CA ASP A 88 13.22 -15.17 3.60
C ASP A 88 12.93 -15.76 2.21
N ALA A 89 11.86 -15.32 1.56
CA ALA A 89 11.36 -15.89 0.31
C ALA A 89 12.22 -15.52 -0.91
N ILE A 90 13.15 -14.57 -0.78
CA ILE A 90 13.99 -14.06 -1.86
C ILE A 90 15.44 -14.41 -1.57
N VAL A 91 16.12 -15.01 -2.54
CA VAL A 91 17.56 -15.28 -2.49
C VAL A 91 18.22 -14.68 -3.73
N ILE A 92 19.33 -13.98 -3.55
CA ILE A 92 20.08 -13.37 -4.66
C ILE A 92 21.50 -13.94 -4.75
N GLU A 93 21.71 -14.72 -5.80
CA GLU A 93 23.02 -15.22 -6.24
C GLU A 93 23.42 -14.54 -7.57
N ASP A 94 23.33 -15.25 -8.68
CA ASP A 94 23.52 -14.74 -10.06
C ASP A 94 22.28 -13.99 -10.58
N LYS A 95 21.11 -14.33 -10.04
CA LYS A 95 19.82 -13.71 -10.33
C LYS A 95 18.92 -13.74 -9.10
N VAL A 96 17.84 -12.96 -9.15
CA VAL A 96 16.81 -12.98 -8.12
C VAL A 96 16.01 -14.29 -8.23
N GLN A 97 15.95 -15.05 -7.15
CA GLN A 97 15.13 -16.25 -7.04
C GLN A 97 14.09 -16.05 -5.94
N ILE A 98 12.82 -16.39 -6.21
CA ILE A 98 11.72 -16.20 -5.27
C ILE A 98 10.99 -17.54 -5.04
N SER A 99 10.93 -17.95 -3.78
CA SER A 99 10.23 -19.13 -3.30
C SER A 99 8.74 -18.79 -3.15
N ALA A 100 7.93 -19.32 -4.08
CA ALA A 100 6.50 -19.04 -4.15
C ALA A 100 5.73 -19.53 -2.92
N ASP A 101 6.19 -20.62 -2.31
CA ASP A 101 5.65 -21.22 -1.09
C ASP A 101 5.86 -20.36 0.16
N ARG A 102 6.88 -19.49 0.15
CA ARG A 102 7.18 -18.57 1.27
C ARG A 102 6.77 -17.13 0.99
N CYS A 103 6.47 -16.79 -0.26
CA CYS A 103 6.12 -15.44 -0.66
C CYS A 103 4.67 -15.11 -0.29
N TYR A 104 4.47 -14.20 0.66
CA TYR A 104 3.15 -13.68 1.03
C TYR A 104 2.62 -12.58 0.10
N GLY A 105 3.36 -12.21 -0.95
CA GLY A 105 2.91 -11.19 -1.91
C GLY A 105 2.70 -9.81 -1.30
N CYS A 106 3.45 -9.42 -0.26
CA CYS A 106 3.25 -8.13 0.43
C CYS A 106 3.75 -6.90 -0.35
N GLY A 107 4.48 -7.10 -1.45
CA GLY A 107 4.93 -6.02 -2.35
C GLY A 107 6.09 -5.16 -1.85
N LEU A 108 6.62 -5.38 -0.65
CA LEU A 108 7.70 -4.54 -0.09
C LEU A 108 8.98 -4.56 -0.95
N CYS A 109 9.31 -5.71 -1.53
CA CYS A 109 10.43 -5.84 -2.45
C CYS A 109 10.25 -5.00 -3.73
N VAL A 110 9.01 -4.83 -4.20
CA VAL A 110 8.69 -3.95 -5.34
C VAL A 110 8.90 -2.50 -4.95
N SER A 111 8.35 -2.07 -3.80
CA SER A 111 8.45 -0.68 -3.34
C SER A 111 9.87 -0.20 -3.04
N ILE A 112 10.78 -1.11 -2.67
CA ILE A 112 12.18 -0.74 -2.33
C ILE A 112 13.14 -0.85 -3.54
N CYS A 113 12.69 -1.43 -4.65
CA CYS A 113 13.55 -1.69 -5.80
C CYS A 113 13.95 -0.36 -6.46
N PRO A 114 15.25 0.02 -6.46
CA PRO A 114 15.67 1.34 -6.94
C PRO A 114 15.64 1.48 -8.46
N THR A 115 15.52 0.37 -9.19
CA THR A 115 15.49 0.34 -10.67
C THR A 115 14.12 -0.05 -11.22
N ASP A 116 13.09 -0.16 -10.37
CA ASP A 116 11.75 -0.63 -10.75
C ASP A 116 11.74 -1.99 -11.49
N ALA A 117 12.80 -2.80 -11.32
CA ALA A 117 12.96 -4.11 -11.94
C ALA A 117 11.99 -5.18 -11.43
N MET A 118 11.11 -4.86 -10.47
CA MET A 118 10.10 -5.77 -9.95
C MET A 118 8.71 -5.18 -10.13
N SER A 119 7.73 -6.02 -10.44
CA SER A 119 6.33 -5.62 -10.55
C SER A 119 5.41 -6.65 -9.93
N GLN A 120 4.21 -6.24 -9.50
CA GLN A 120 3.21 -7.12 -8.92
C GLN A 120 1.83 -6.75 -9.45
N SER A 121 1.05 -7.73 -9.90
CA SER A 121 -0.35 -7.52 -10.22
C SER A 121 -1.19 -7.64 -8.96
N TYR A 122 -2.06 -6.66 -8.75
CA TYR A 122 -3.03 -6.64 -7.65
C TYR A 122 -4.46 -6.86 -8.16
N TYR A 123 -4.64 -7.03 -9.47
CA TYR A 123 -5.92 -7.16 -10.19
C TYR A 123 -5.79 -8.16 -11.34
#